data_AF-A0A1H4CGS1-F1
#
_entry.id   AF-A0A1H4CGS1-F1
#
_cell.length_a   1.000
_cell.length_b   1.000
_cell.length_c   1.000
_cell.angle_alpha   90.00
_cell.angle_beta   90.00
_cell.angle_gamma   90.00
#
_symmetry.space_group_name_H-M   'P 1'
#
loop_
_entity.id
_entity.type
_entity.pdbx_description
1 polymer ?
#
loop_
_entity_poly.entity_id
_entity_poly.type
_entity_poly.pdbx_seq_one_letter_code
_entity_poly.pdbx_strand_id
1 'polypeptide(L)'
;MKIEEQLIEIWKRDATEQDLQEGLEKGLQQGLEKGQETGLRKAKEKEVLNLIAKLGFSTEQAADFAETPVSYVEELLLARHDKLN
;
A
#
# COMPACT_ATOMS: atom_id res chain seq x y z
N MET A 1 19.65 42.24 -23.23
CA MET A 1 18.79 42.47 -22.05
C MET A 1 17.36 41.95 -22.21
N LYS A 2 16.43 42.62 -22.91
CA LYS A 2 15.00 42.22 -22.86
C LYS A 2 14.69 40.79 -23.35
N ILE A 3 15.43 40.30 -24.35
CA ILE A 3 15.29 38.92 -24.87
C ILE A 3 15.88 37.89 -23.90
N GLU A 4 16.99 38.20 -23.25
CA GLU A 4 17.65 37.30 -22.27
C GLU A 4 16.78 37.13 -21.03
N GLU A 5 16.17 38.22 -20.55
CA GLU A 5 15.19 38.19 -19.45
C GLU A 5 13.97 37.33 -19.81
N GLN A 6 13.43 37.46 -21.03
CA GLN A 6 12.32 36.64 -21.50
C GLN A 6 12.67 35.16 -21.57
N LEU A 7 13.87 34.82 -22.05
CA LEU A 7 14.34 33.45 -22.07
C LEU A 7 14.42 32.90 -20.65
N ILE A 8 15.10 33.59 -19.73
CA ILE A 8 15.24 33.14 -18.33
C ILE A 8 13.87 32.83 -17.69
N GLU A 9 12.86 33.66 -17.92
CA GLU A 9 11.52 33.42 -17.40
C GLU A 9 10.84 32.19 -18.03
N ILE A 10 11.04 31.94 -19.33
CA ILE A 10 10.58 30.71 -19.99
C ILE A 10 11.25 29.48 -19.37
N TRP A 11 12.58 29.49 -19.25
CA TRP A 11 13.32 28.36 -18.67
C TRP A 11 12.93 28.07 -17.22
N LYS A 12 12.70 29.10 -16.41
CA LYS A 12 12.22 28.93 -15.02
C LYS A 12 10.83 28.31 -14.98
N ARG A 13 9.92 28.77 -15.84
CA ARG A 13 8.56 28.24 -15.90
C ARG A 13 8.58 26.77 -16.33
N ASP A 14 9.32 26.45 -17.39
CA ASP A 14 9.42 25.10 -17.92
C ASP A 14 10.06 24.16 -16.89
N ALA A 15 11.11 24.59 -16.20
CA ALA A 15 11.72 23.83 -15.10
C ALA A 15 10.75 23.59 -13.94
N THR A 16 9.96 24.61 -13.56
CA THR A 16 8.96 24.48 -12.49
C THR A 16 7.84 23.52 -12.87
N GLU A 17 7.38 23.56 -14.13
CA GLU A 17 6.39 22.63 -14.66
C GLU A 17 6.92 21.19 -14.65
N GLN A 18 8.18 20.99 -15.08
CA GLN A 18 8.84 19.69 -15.04
C GLN A 18 8.99 19.15 -13.62
N ASP A 19 9.50 19.96 -12.69
CA ASP A 19 9.67 19.56 -11.28
C ASP A 19 8.32 19.19 -10.63
N LEU A 20 7.26 19.96 -10.91
CA LEU A 20 5.93 19.67 -10.42
C LEU A 20 5.38 18.37 -11.01
N GLN A 21 5.54 18.17 -12.32
CA GLN A 21 5.09 16.96 -13.00
C GLN A 21 5.81 15.72 -12.45
N GLU A 22 7.13 15.78 -12.30
CA GLU A 22 7.91 14.70 -11.71
C GLU A 22 7.51 14.43 -10.25
N GLY A 23 7.29 15.48 -9.46
CA GLY A 23 6.86 15.36 -8.07
C GLY A 23 5.49 14.67 -7.94
N LEU A 24 4.54 15.04 -8.81
CA LEU A 24 3.22 14.43 -8.86
C LEU A 24 3.27 12.97 -9.33
N GLU A 25 4.05 12.68 -10.36
CA GLU A 25 4.21 11.31 -10.88
C GLU A 25 4.82 10.38 -9.83
N LYS A 26 5.93 10.81 -9.18
CA LYS A 26 6.56 10.07 -8.09
C LYS A 26 5.61 9.87 -6.91
N GLY A 27 4.89 10.92 -6.51
CA GLY A 27 3.93 10.86 -5.40
C GLY A 27 2.77 9.90 -5.69
N LEU A 28 2.21 9.95 -6.90
CA LEU A 28 1.14 9.08 -7.33
C LEU A 28 1.60 7.62 -7.40
N GLN A 29 2.75 7.35 -8.01
CA GLN A 29 3.31 6.01 -8.10
C GLN A 29 3.52 5.39 -6.72
N GLN A 30 4.18 6.11 -5.81
CA GLN A 30 4.40 5.64 -4.44
C GLN A 30 3.09 5.42 -3.68
N GLY A 31 2.10 6.29 -3.88
CA GLY A 31 0.77 6.16 -3.27
C GLY A 31 0.03 4.91 -3.77
N LEU A 32 0.07 4.66 -5.08
CA LEU A 32 -0.56 3.50 -5.70
C LEU A 32 0.10 2.20 -5.26
N GLU A 33 1.42 2.11 -5.28
CA GLU A 33 2.16 0.92 -4.85
C GLU A 33 1.87 0.56 -3.39
N LYS A 34 2.02 1.53 -2.47
CA LYS A 34 1.73 1.33 -1.03
C LYS A 34 0.26 1.00 -0.79
N GLY A 35 -0.64 1.65 -1.52
CA GLY A 35 -2.08 1.43 -1.43
C GLY A 35 -2.46 0.02 -1.87
N GLN A 36 -1.90 -0.45 -2.98
CA GLN A 36 -2.12 -1.79 -3.51
C GLN A 36 -1.58 -2.86 -2.55
N GLU A 37 -0.34 -2.73 -2.09
CA GLU A 37 0.27 -3.67 -1.13
C GLU A 37 -0.53 -3.76 0.17
N THR A 38 -0.88 -2.60 0.76
CA THR A 38 -1.67 -2.54 1.99
C THR A 38 -3.06 -3.13 1.79
N GLY A 39 -3.69 -2.85 0.64
CA GLY A 39 -5.01 -3.37 0.30
C GLY A 39 -5.03 -4.88 0.17
N LEU A 40 -4.06 -5.46 -0.57
CA LEU A 40 -3.91 -6.90 -0.74
C LEU A 40 -3.65 -7.61 0.59
N ARG A 41 -2.74 -7.07 1.42
CA ARG A 41 -2.49 -7.62 2.75
C ARG A 41 -3.74 -7.62 3.62
N LYS A 42 -4.45 -6.49 3.71
CA LYS A 42 -5.70 -6.39 4.49
C LYS A 42 -6.79 -7.32 3.97
N ALA A 43 -6.88 -7.51 2.65
CA ALA A 43 -7.81 -8.46 2.06
C ALA A 43 -7.49 -9.89 2.50
N LYS A 44 -6.20 -10.27 2.47
CA LYS A 44 -5.72 -11.58 2.91
C LYS A 44 -5.95 -11.83 4.39
N GLU A 45 -5.64 -10.85 5.23
CA GLU A 45 -5.93 -10.90 6.67
C GLU A 45 -7.43 -11.10 6.92
N LYS A 46 -8.28 -10.34 6.22
CA LYS A 46 -9.74 -10.45 6.37
C LYS A 46 -10.27 -11.80 5.92
N GLU A 47 -9.72 -12.36 4.84
CA GLU A 47 -10.05 -13.71 4.36
C GLU A 47 -9.78 -14.75 5.46
N VAL A 48 -8.55 -14.82 5.97
CA VAL A 48 -8.15 -15.73 7.06
C VAL A 48 -9.04 -15.56 8.29
N LEU A 49 -9.28 -14.32 8.71
CA LEU A 49 -10.12 -14.05 9.88
C LEU A 49 -11.58 -14.46 9.67
N ASN A 50 -12.11 -14.37 8.44
CA ASN A 50 -13.48 -14.83 8.18
C ASN A 50 -13.55 -16.37 8.21
N LEU A 51 -12.56 -17.07 7.66
CA LEU A 51 -12.48 -18.55 7.71
C LEU A 51 -12.55 -19.04 9.16
N ILE A 52 -11.78 -18.41 10.05
CA ILE A 52 -11.73 -18.81 11.46
C ILE A 52 -12.95 -18.31 12.23
N ALA A 53 -13.17 -16.99 12.27
CA ALA A 53 -14.15 -16.40 13.18
C ALA A 53 -15.61 -16.53 12.72
N LYS A 54 -15.86 -16.69 11.42
CA LYS A 54 -17.22 -16.81 10.88
C LYS A 54 -17.56 -18.23 10.46
N LEU A 55 -16.60 -18.97 9.91
CA LEU A 55 -16.83 -20.32 9.40
C LEU A 55 -16.33 -21.42 10.34
N GLY A 56 -15.59 -21.06 11.40
CA GLY A 56 -15.17 -21.99 12.45
C GLY A 56 -14.00 -22.89 12.05
N PHE A 57 -13.21 -22.51 11.05
CA PHE A 57 -12.07 -23.30 10.60
C PHE A 57 -10.94 -23.27 11.64
N SER A 58 -10.18 -24.37 11.73
CA SER A 58 -8.93 -24.38 12.48
C SER A 58 -7.86 -23.52 11.80
N THR A 59 -6.79 -23.22 12.54
CA THR A 59 -5.59 -22.53 12.03
C THR A 59 -5.03 -23.20 10.78
N GLU A 60 -4.92 -24.52 10.79
CA GLU A 60 -4.37 -25.33 9.70
C GLU A 60 -5.29 -25.31 8.49
N GLN A 61 -6.61 -25.43 8.71
CA GLN A 61 -7.60 -25.37 7.64
C GLN A 61 -7.62 -23.97 7.00
N ALA A 62 -7.63 -22.91 7.81
CA ALA A 62 -7.61 -21.55 7.28
C ALA A 62 -6.31 -21.27 6.50
N ALA A 63 -5.18 -21.78 6.97
CA ALA A 63 -3.89 -21.67 6.29
C ALA A 63 -3.91 -22.38 4.92
N ASP A 64 -4.42 -23.60 4.87
CA ASP A 64 -4.55 -24.39 3.64
C ASP A 64 -5.48 -23.69 2.62
N PHE A 65 -6.69 -23.31 3.05
CA PHE A 65 -7.66 -22.60 2.19
C PHE A 65 -7.16 -21.24 1.72
N ALA A 66 -6.43 -20.51 2.57
CA ALA A 66 -5.86 -19.22 2.23
C ALA A 66 -4.48 -19.35 1.59
N GLU A 67 -4.00 -20.56 1.24
CA GLU A 67 -2.70 -20.78 0.60
C GLU A 67 -1.55 -20.01 1.29
N THR A 68 -1.51 -20.07 2.62
CA THR A 68 -0.56 -19.32 3.45
C THR A 68 0.03 -20.23 4.54
N PRO A 69 1.22 -19.93 5.07
CA PRO A 69 1.78 -20.72 6.18
C PRO A 69 0.90 -20.64 7.43
N VAL A 70 0.86 -21.72 8.21
CA VAL A 70 0.17 -21.74 9.52
C VAL A 70 0.71 -20.65 10.44
N SER A 71 2.03 -20.42 10.43
CA SER A 71 2.68 -19.37 11.23
C SER A 71 2.13 -17.96 10.94
N TYR A 72 1.78 -17.66 9.68
CA TYR A 72 1.17 -16.38 9.33
C TYR A 72 -0.20 -16.22 9.98
N VAL A 73 -1.00 -17.29 10.01
CA VAL A 73 -2.31 -17.29 10.66
C VAL A 73 -2.16 -17.09 12.16
N GLU A 74 -1.21 -17.77 12.79
CA GLU A 74 -0.91 -17.63 14.22
C GLU A 74 -0.47 -16.20 14.57
N GLU A 75 0.50 -15.64 13.82
CA GLU A 75 0.96 -14.26 13.97
C GLU A 75 -0.19 -13.26 13.85
N LEU A 76 -1.08 -13.45 12.88
CA LEU A 76 -2.24 -12.60 12.67
C LEU A 76 -3.22 -12.64 13.84
N LEU A 77 -3.45 -13.83 14.42
CA LEU A 77 -4.33 -13.99 15.58
C LEU A 77 -3.73 -13.39 16.85
N LEU A 78 -2.42 -13.56 17.07
CA LEU A 78 -1.68 -12.93 18.17
C LEU A 78 -1.76 -11.40 18.08
N ALA A 79 -1.42 -10.84 16.92
CA ALA A 79 -1.47 -9.39 16.68
C ALA A 79 -2.88 -8.79 16.84
N ARG A 80 -3.94 -9.60 16.67
CA ARG A 80 -5.32 -9.18 16.94
C ARG A 80 -5.63 -9.17 18.44
N HIS A 81 -5.13 -10.15 19.19
CA HIS A 81 -5.35 -10.21 20.64
C HIS A 81 -4.70 -9.01 21.34
N ASP A 82 -3.49 -8.64 20.94
CA ASP A 82 -2.75 -7.49 21.49
C ASP A 82 -3.41 -6.13 21.22
N LYS A 83 -4.28 -6.03 20.22
CA LYS A 83 -5.02 -4.79 19.89
C LYS A 83 -6.36 -4.66 20.62
N LEU A 84 -6.81 -5.71 21.31
CA LEU A 84 -8.09 -5.76 22.02
C LEU A 84 -7.93 -5.76 23.55
N ASN A 85 -6.69 -5.85 24.04
CA ASN A 85 -6.29 -5.68 25.44
C ASN A 85 -5.63 -4.32 25.63
#